data_AF-A0A023G2Z5-F1
#
_entry.id   AF-A0A023G2Z5-F1
#
_cell.length_a   1.000
_cell.length_b   1.000
_cell.length_c   1.000
_cell.angle_alpha   90.00
_cell.angle_beta   90.00
_cell.angle_gamma   90.00
#
_symmetry.space_group_name_H-M   'P 1'
#
loop_
_entity.id
_entity.type
_entity.pdbx_description
1 polymer ?
#
loop_
_entity_poly.entity_id
_entity_poly.type
_entity_poly.pdbx_seq_one_letter_code
_entity_poly.pdbx_strand_id
1 'polypeptide(L)'
;MAVVRFCRQLAALVLTAFNIYTHVLAANVEVPAYIWGSESGLKKIPEVSSFDRVEPSTFGNSVAKLVAHENAVVVAFVQDKLSAEDLSRASSDDRSYKYLKDAFGKEHVLVLPSVENPVDALTSHGGLRVTRLNIPDVGAVQSALNGLHDGSQVLLVDLPRTVGVESRFSALQQADTIMEATMRALSSGGKKLFGLYTGRDLAPPVMEAAHLSRSRRHLLAVTEAPS
;
A
#
# COMPACT_ATOMS: atom_id res chain seq x y z
N MET A 1 -60.32 13.06 -5.15
CA MET A 1 -59.27 12.62 -4.20
C MET A 1 -58.34 11.50 -4.72
N ALA A 2 -58.53 10.95 -5.94
CA ALA A 2 -57.66 9.89 -6.46
C ALA A 2 -56.37 10.40 -7.15
N VAL A 3 -56.42 11.59 -7.79
CA VAL A 3 -55.29 12.13 -8.58
C VAL A 3 -54.09 12.51 -7.71
N VAL A 4 -54.32 13.01 -6.49
CA VAL A 4 -53.24 13.43 -5.57
C VAL A 4 -52.44 12.25 -5.02
N ARG A 5 -53.06 11.04 -4.93
CA ARG A 5 -52.36 9.83 -4.48
C ARG A 5 -51.43 9.26 -5.56
N PHE A 6 -51.76 9.45 -6.84
CA PHE A 6 -50.96 8.93 -7.96
C PHE A 6 -49.64 9.71 -8.15
N CYS A 7 -49.66 11.04 -7.99
CA CYS A 7 -48.44 11.86 -8.05
C CYS A 7 -47.46 11.58 -6.89
N ARG A 8 -47.96 11.20 -5.70
CA ARG A 8 -47.11 10.85 -4.56
C ARG A 8 -46.38 9.52 -4.74
N GLN A 9 -46.98 8.56 -5.43
CA GLN A 9 -46.34 7.27 -5.71
C GLN A 9 -45.28 7.35 -6.81
N LEU A 10 -45.47 8.19 -7.83
CA LEU A 10 -44.47 8.45 -8.87
C LEU A 10 -43.24 9.21 -8.33
N ALA A 11 -43.43 10.17 -7.41
CA ALA A 11 -42.32 10.90 -6.79
C ALA A 11 -41.45 9.99 -5.90
N ALA A 12 -42.06 9.04 -5.18
CA ALA A 12 -41.33 8.09 -4.34
C ALA A 12 -40.47 7.11 -5.17
N LEU A 13 -40.94 6.71 -6.36
CA LEU A 13 -40.26 5.73 -7.20
C LEU A 13 -38.99 6.30 -7.87
N VAL A 14 -39.01 7.59 -8.22
CA VAL A 14 -37.83 8.31 -8.76
C VAL A 14 -36.77 8.52 -7.67
N LEU A 15 -37.18 8.77 -6.42
CA LEU A 15 -36.25 8.92 -5.28
C LEU A 15 -35.63 7.59 -4.83
N THR A 16 -36.35 6.46 -4.96
CA THR A 16 -35.75 5.14 -4.72
C THR A 16 -34.83 4.70 -5.86
N ALA A 17 -35.11 5.05 -7.12
CA ALA A 17 -34.22 4.71 -8.23
C ALA A 17 -32.88 5.47 -8.19
N PHE A 18 -32.87 6.70 -7.66
CA PHE A 18 -31.65 7.49 -7.53
C PHE A 18 -30.74 7.06 -6.35
N ASN A 19 -31.28 6.32 -5.38
CA ASN A 19 -30.51 5.83 -4.22
C ASN A 19 -29.82 4.48 -4.42
N ILE A 20 -30.08 3.78 -5.54
CA ILE A 20 -29.40 2.51 -5.86
C ILE A 20 -28.16 2.77 -6.74
N TYR A 21 -28.01 3.99 -7.28
CA TYR A 21 -26.91 4.36 -8.18
C TYR A 21 -25.81 5.21 -7.53
N THR A 22 -25.75 5.29 -6.20
CA THR A 22 -24.51 5.63 -5.50
C THR A 22 -23.69 4.35 -5.30
N HIS A 23 -23.35 3.68 -6.40
CA HIS A 23 -22.10 2.94 -6.39
C HIS A 23 -21.03 3.96 -6.05
N VAL A 24 -20.51 3.85 -4.82
CA VAL A 24 -19.25 4.45 -4.41
C VAL A 24 -18.29 4.24 -5.58
N LEU A 25 -18.02 5.30 -6.33
CA LEU A 25 -16.88 5.34 -7.23
C LEU A 25 -15.70 5.12 -6.31
N ALA A 26 -15.25 3.86 -6.19
CA ALA A 26 -13.95 3.56 -5.63
C ALA A 26 -12.98 4.40 -6.47
N ALA A 27 -12.48 5.49 -5.89
CA ALA A 27 -11.51 6.31 -6.58
C ALA A 27 -10.36 5.37 -6.95
N ASN A 28 -9.97 5.37 -8.23
CA ASN A 28 -8.84 4.58 -8.66
C ASN A 28 -7.60 5.17 -7.98
N VAL A 29 -7.05 4.43 -7.01
CA VAL A 29 -5.88 4.88 -6.28
C VAL A 29 -4.64 4.25 -6.91
N GLU A 30 -3.72 5.10 -7.32
CA GLU A 30 -2.45 4.72 -7.92
C GLU A 30 -1.34 4.85 -6.88
N VAL A 31 -0.67 3.74 -6.55
CA VAL A 31 0.40 3.71 -5.53
C VAL A 31 1.59 2.92 -6.05
N PRO A 32 2.80 3.18 -5.53
CA PRO A 32 3.96 2.40 -5.92
C PRO A 32 3.89 0.97 -5.38
N ALA A 33 4.51 0.05 -6.11
CA ALA A 33 4.75 -1.32 -5.69
C ALA A 33 6.22 -1.69 -5.92
N TYR A 34 6.85 -2.23 -4.89
CA TYR A 34 8.24 -2.68 -4.91
C TYR A 34 8.26 -4.19 -4.74
N ILE A 35 8.80 -4.92 -5.72
CA ILE A 35 8.88 -6.37 -5.68
C ILE A 35 10.34 -6.78 -5.65
N TRP A 36 10.75 -7.55 -4.65
CA TRP A 36 12.13 -8.04 -4.52
C TRP A 36 12.18 -9.55 -4.37
N GLY A 37 13.27 -10.14 -4.86
CA GLY A 37 13.49 -11.59 -4.85
C GLY A 37 14.52 -12.03 -5.89
N SER A 38 14.43 -13.29 -6.30
CA SER A 38 15.33 -13.83 -7.32
C SER A 38 15.11 -13.17 -8.69
N GLU A 39 16.20 -12.73 -9.32
CA GLU A 39 16.21 -12.08 -10.63
C GLU A 39 15.46 -12.87 -11.72
N SER A 40 15.62 -14.20 -11.74
CA SER A 40 14.96 -15.06 -12.74
C SER A 40 13.43 -15.03 -12.67
N GLY A 41 12.87 -14.78 -11.48
CA GLY A 41 11.43 -14.60 -11.31
C GLY A 41 10.98 -13.20 -11.71
N LEU A 42 11.74 -12.17 -11.34
CA LEU A 42 11.37 -10.78 -11.59
C LEU A 42 11.40 -10.39 -13.07
N LYS A 43 12.33 -10.96 -13.87
CA LYS A 43 12.37 -10.78 -15.34
C LYS A 43 11.09 -11.23 -16.07
N LYS A 44 10.19 -11.93 -15.39
CA LYS A 44 8.91 -12.42 -15.94
C LYS A 44 7.73 -11.50 -15.67
N ILE A 45 7.92 -10.53 -14.77
CA ILE A 45 6.96 -9.43 -14.59
C ILE A 45 7.32 -8.40 -15.66
N PRO A 46 6.34 -7.88 -16.42
CA PRO A 46 6.63 -6.87 -17.42
C PRO A 46 7.29 -5.66 -16.76
N GLU A 47 8.48 -5.31 -17.24
CA GLU A 47 9.05 -3.98 -16.98
C GLU A 47 8.14 -2.97 -17.66
N VAL A 48 7.45 -2.17 -16.86
CA VAL A 48 6.65 -1.07 -17.35
C VAL A 48 7.50 0.19 -17.34
N SER A 49 7.27 1.07 -18.32
CA SER A 49 7.89 2.39 -18.30
C SER A 49 7.51 3.11 -17.00
N SER A 50 8.39 3.96 -16.48
CA SER A 50 8.09 4.74 -15.27
C SER A 50 6.88 5.68 -15.41
N PHE A 51 6.41 5.88 -16.64
CA PHE A 51 5.24 6.70 -16.99
C PHE A 51 3.98 5.88 -17.21
N ASP A 52 4.09 4.56 -17.30
CA ASP A 52 2.95 3.70 -17.58
C ASP A 52 2.28 3.28 -16.28
N ARG A 53 0.96 3.44 -16.24
CA ARG A 53 0.12 2.91 -15.17
C ARG A 53 -0.07 1.41 -15.37
N VAL A 54 0.10 0.66 -14.29
CA VAL A 54 -0.23 -0.77 -14.27
C VAL A 54 -1.67 -0.96 -13.86
N GLU A 55 -2.48 -1.47 -14.78
CA GLU A 55 -3.86 -1.83 -14.50
C GLU A 55 -3.96 -2.99 -13.48
N PRO A 56 -5.04 -3.06 -12.67
CA PRO A 56 -5.22 -4.08 -11.65
C PRO A 56 -5.16 -5.51 -12.21
N SER A 57 -5.76 -5.72 -13.38
CA SER A 57 -5.77 -7.01 -14.08
C SER A 57 -4.36 -7.44 -14.48
N THR A 58 -3.57 -6.53 -15.05
CA THR A 58 -2.18 -6.77 -15.46
C THR A 58 -1.30 -7.07 -14.26
N PHE A 59 -1.46 -6.32 -13.17
CA PHE A 59 -0.72 -6.55 -11.93
C PHE A 59 -1.03 -7.92 -11.32
N GLY A 60 -2.31 -8.23 -11.10
CA GLY A 60 -2.75 -9.51 -10.54
C GLY A 60 -2.31 -10.72 -11.39
N ASN A 61 -2.45 -10.62 -12.72
CA ASN A 61 -1.98 -11.65 -13.64
C ASN A 61 -0.46 -11.86 -13.56
N SER A 62 0.32 -10.79 -13.42
CA SER A 62 1.78 -10.86 -13.33
C SER A 62 2.23 -11.55 -12.05
N VAL A 63 1.60 -11.22 -10.93
CA VAL A 63 1.85 -11.90 -9.64
C VAL A 63 1.43 -13.37 -9.70
N ALA A 64 0.28 -13.69 -10.32
CA ALA A 64 -0.16 -15.07 -10.51
C ALA A 64 0.82 -15.88 -11.37
N LYS A 65 1.35 -15.29 -12.43
CA LYS A 65 2.40 -15.91 -13.25
C LYS A 65 3.67 -16.16 -12.45
N LEU A 66 4.11 -15.18 -11.65
CA LEU A 66 5.29 -15.32 -10.78
C LEU A 66 5.14 -16.51 -9.82
N VAL A 67 4.04 -16.55 -9.07
CA VAL A 67 3.71 -17.64 -8.14
C VAL A 67 3.71 -19.00 -8.84
N ALA A 68 3.00 -19.10 -9.97
CA ALA A 68 2.81 -20.37 -10.66
C ALA A 68 4.11 -20.93 -11.28
N HIS A 69 4.95 -20.07 -11.85
CA HIS A 69 6.16 -20.51 -12.56
C HIS A 69 7.34 -20.77 -11.63
N GLU A 70 7.46 -20.01 -10.53
CA GLU A 70 8.58 -20.14 -9.60
C GLU A 70 8.28 -21.10 -8.43
N ASN A 71 7.06 -21.65 -8.35
CA ASN A 71 6.55 -22.35 -7.17
C ASN A 71 6.83 -21.53 -5.89
N ALA A 72 6.49 -20.25 -5.97
CA ALA A 72 6.88 -19.24 -5.00
C ALA A 72 5.70 -18.75 -4.18
N VAL A 73 6.00 -18.18 -3.02
CA VAL A 73 5.05 -17.44 -2.19
C VAL A 73 5.40 -15.96 -2.28
N VAL A 74 4.38 -15.14 -2.54
CA VAL A 74 4.53 -13.67 -2.54
C VAL A 74 4.03 -13.14 -1.22
N VAL A 75 4.87 -12.40 -0.50
CA VAL A 75 4.52 -11.74 0.76
C VAL A 75 4.28 -10.27 0.46
N ALA A 76 3.01 -9.90 0.35
CA ALA A 76 2.53 -8.56 0.05
C ALA A 76 2.33 -7.76 1.34
N PHE A 77 3.30 -6.93 1.68
CA PHE A 77 3.24 -5.97 2.77
C PHE A 77 2.49 -4.72 2.33
N VAL A 78 1.41 -4.40 3.05
CA VAL A 78 0.47 -3.35 2.68
C VAL A 78 0.49 -2.25 3.74
N GLN A 79 1.00 -1.09 3.34
CA GLN A 79 0.95 0.13 4.13
C GLN A 79 -0.38 0.85 3.94
N ASP A 80 -0.90 1.50 4.97
CA ASP A 80 -2.11 2.33 4.86
C ASP A 80 -1.93 3.49 3.86
N LYS A 81 -0.81 4.20 3.96
CA LYS A 81 -0.42 5.32 3.10
C LYS A 81 1.05 5.19 2.67
N LEU A 82 1.30 5.07 1.36
CA LEU A 82 2.64 4.92 0.82
C LEU A 82 2.99 6.05 -0.16
N SER A 83 4.19 6.60 -0.05
CA SER A 83 4.79 7.49 -1.07
C SER A 83 6.14 6.95 -1.52
N ALA A 84 6.48 7.16 -2.79
CA ALA A 84 7.82 6.88 -3.30
C ALA A 84 8.90 7.70 -2.59
N GLU A 85 8.54 8.85 -2.02
CA GLU A 85 9.44 9.69 -1.23
C GLU A 85 9.81 9.08 0.12
N ASP A 86 8.97 8.22 0.69
CA ASP A 86 9.26 7.60 1.98
C ASP A 86 10.53 6.74 1.89
N LEU A 87 10.78 6.12 0.72
CA LEU A 87 11.98 5.33 0.47
C LEU A 87 13.18 6.19 -0.01
N SER A 88 12.95 7.36 -0.60
CA SER A 88 14.01 8.23 -1.13
C SER A 88 14.55 9.27 -0.14
N ARG A 89 13.73 9.73 0.82
CA ARG A 89 14.13 10.66 1.89
C ARG A 89 15.17 10.09 2.84
N ALA A 90 15.42 8.79 2.75
CA ALA A 90 16.32 8.06 3.61
C ALA A 90 17.78 8.28 3.18
N SER A 91 18.31 9.49 3.39
CA SER A 91 19.75 9.79 3.32
C SER A 91 20.55 8.87 4.25
N SER A 92 21.87 8.86 4.11
CA SER A 92 22.81 7.88 4.70
C SER A 92 22.72 7.63 6.22
N ASP A 93 21.94 8.42 6.97
CA ASP A 93 21.74 8.28 8.42
C ASP A 93 20.35 7.74 8.83
N ASP A 94 19.44 7.52 7.88
CA ASP A 94 18.03 7.28 8.21
C ASP A 94 17.69 5.78 8.39
N ARG A 95 17.26 5.43 9.61
CA ARG A 95 17.00 4.06 10.11
C ARG A 95 15.57 3.54 9.85
N SER A 96 14.72 4.33 9.19
CA SER A 96 13.30 4.04 8.92
C SER A 96 13.07 2.77 8.10
N TYR A 97 13.97 2.45 7.17
CA TYR A 97 13.85 1.32 6.23
C TYR A 97 15.15 0.53 6.11
N LYS A 98 15.72 0.11 7.24
CA LYS A 98 16.99 -0.61 7.25
C LYS A 98 16.88 -1.94 6.50
N TYR A 99 15.84 -2.72 6.78
CA TYR A 99 15.65 -4.02 6.15
C TYR A 99 15.39 -3.89 4.66
N LEU A 100 14.47 -3.02 4.22
CA LEU A 100 14.21 -2.85 2.79
C LEU A 100 15.47 -2.39 2.02
N LYS A 101 16.26 -1.47 2.57
CA LYS A 101 17.54 -1.05 1.97
C LYS A 101 18.52 -2.23 1.85
N ASP A 102 18.66 -3.02 2.90
CA ASP A 102 19.54 -4.20 2.91
C ASP A 102 19.05 -5.27 1.92
N ALA A 103 17.72 -5.47 1.81
CA ALA A 103 17.11 -6.41 0.86
C ALA A 103 17.32 -5.94 -0.58
N PHE A 104 17.08 -4.65 -0.86
CA PHE A 104 17.27 -4.06 -2.19
C PHE A 104 18.73 -4.02 -2.64
N GLY A 105 19.67 -3.97 -1.69
CA GLY A 105 21.10 -4.07 -2.00
C GLY A 105 21.60 -5.49 -2.28
N LYS A 106 20.85 -6.53 -1.86
CA LYS A 106 21.23 -7.94 -2.00
C LYS A 106 20.46 -8.68 -3.09
N GLU A 107 19.22 -8.30 -3.31
CA GLU A 107 18.28 -8.95 -4.22
C GLU A 107 17.95 -8.06 -5.40
N HIS A 108 17.43 -8.67 -6.47
CA HIS A 108 16.92 -7.87 -7.58
C HIS A 108 15.61 -7.21 -7.17
N VAL A 109 15.39 -5.97 -7.60
CA VAL A 109 14.19 -5.20 -7.26
C VAL A 109 13.54 -4.70 -8.53
N LEU A 110 12.24 -4.97 -8.65
CA LEU A 110 11.38 -4.38 -9.66
C LEU A 110 10.55 -3.27 -9.00
N VAL A 111 10.60 -2.08 -9.59
CA VAL A 111 9.84 -0.92 -9.13
C VAL A 111 8.73 -0.63 -10.12
N LEU A 112 7.50 -0.68 -9.65
CA LEU A 112 6.31 -0.27 -10.39
C LEU A 112 5.82 1.04 -9.78
N PRO A 113 6.07 2.20 -10.40
CA PRO A 113 5.84 3.50 -9.75
C PRO A 113 4.35 3.85 -9.61
N SER A 114 3.50 3.35 -10.50
CA SER A 114 2.05 3.54 -10.45
C SER A 114 1.32 2.22 -10.73
N VAL A 115 0.78 1.62 -9.66
CA VAL A 115 -0.11 0.46 -9.73
C VAL A 115 -1.47 0.88 -9.20
N GLU A 116 -2.51 0.64 -9.99
CA GLU A 116 -3.88 0.93 -9.61
C GLU A 116 -4.43 -0.16 -8.68
N ASN A 117 -4.94 0.26 -7.52
CA ASN A 117 -5.62 -0.57 -6.53
C ASN A 117 -4.93 -1.94 -6.30
N PRO A 118 -3.63 -1.98 -5.95
CA PRO A 118 -2.85 -3.23 -5.94
C PRO A 118 -3.38 -4.27 -4.95
N VAL A 119 -3.94 -3.83 -3.83
CA VAL A 119 -4.56 -4.72 -2.82
C VAL A 119 -5.78 -5.42 -3.41
N ASP A 120 -6.62 -4.70 -4.15
CA ASP A 120 -7.81 -5.25 -4.79
C ASP A 120 -7.43 -6.13 -5.97
N ALA A 121 -6.40 -5.75 -6.73
CA ALA A 121 -5.83 -6.54 -7.81
C ALA A 121 -5.35 -7.93 -7.33
N LEU A 122 -4.69 -8.01 -6.17
CA LEU A 122 -4.23 -9.27 -5.59
C LEU A 122 -5.39 -10.13 -5.08
N THR A 123 -6.36 -9.52 -4.41
CA THR A 123 -7.45 -10.24 -3.72
C THR A 123 -8.59 -10.64 -4.65
N SER A 124 -8.85 -9.86 -5.70
CA SER A 124 -9.94 -10.11 -6.66
C SER A 124 -9.52 -11.03 -7.80
N HIS A 125 -8.23 -11.35 -7.91
CA HIS A 125 -7.72 -12.24 -8.94
C HIS A 125 -8.06 -13.69 -8.62
N GLY A 126 -9.08 -14.25 -9.30
CA GLY A 126 -9.64 -15.60 -9.04
C GLY A 126 -8.68 -16.79 -9.18
N GLY A 127 -7.43 -16.57 -9.59
CA GLY A 127 -6.39 -17.60 -9.67
C GLY A 127 -5.40 -17.64 -8.49
N LEU A 128 -5.51 -16.72 -7.51
CA LEU A 128 -4.57 -16.61 -6.38
C LEU A 128 -5.22 -17.06 -5.08
N ARG A 129 -4.54 -17.95 -4.34
CA ARG A 129 -4.90 -18.25 -2.95
C ARG A 129 -4.28 -17.22 -2.01
N VAL A 130 -5.07 -16.20 -1.68
CA VAL A 130 -4.63 -15.10 -0.81
C VAL A 130 -5.01 -15.38 0.63
N THR A 131 -4.05 -15.26 1.54
CA THR A 131 -4.28 -15.26 2.99
C THR A 131 -3.91 -13.89 3.53
N ARG A 132 -4.85 -13.26 4.24
CA ARG A 132 -4.63 -11.94 4.83
C ARG A 132 -4.26 -12.06 6.31
N LEU A 133 -3.20 -11.38 6.70
CA LEU A 133 -2.65 -11.37 8.04
C LEU A 133 -2.62 -9.92 8.54
N ASN A 134 -3.03 -9.71 9.78
CA ASN A 134 -2.90 -8.43 10.45
C ASN A 134 -1.87 -8.59 11.56
N ILE A 135 -0.71 -7.94 11.41
CA ILE A 135 0.41 -8.07 12.35
C ILE A 135 0.58 -6.71 13.05
N PRO A 136 0.08 -6.55 14.29
CA PRO A 136 0.13 -5.27 14.98
C PRO A 136 1.55 -4.90 15.44
N ASP A 137 2.38 -5.91 15.73
CA ASP A 137 3.74 -5.76 16.21
C ASP A 137 4.61 -6.98 15.88
N VAL A 138 5.92 -6.84 16.08
CA VAL A 138 6.93 -7.86 15.75
C VAL A 138 6.73 -9.16 16.55
N GLY A 139 6.25 -9.07 17.80
CA GLY A 139 6.01 -10.25 18.65
C GLY A 139 4.85 -11.12 18.15
N ALA A 140 3.90 -10.53 17.42
CA ALA A 140 2.76 -11.25 16.84
C ALA A 140 3.10 -12.03 15.55
N VAL A 141 4.26 -11.78 14.93
CA VAL A 141 4.64 -12.38 13.63
C VAL A 141 4.59 -13.91 13.68
N GLN A 142 5.26 -14.53 14.65
CA GLN A 142 5.34 -15.99 14.69
C GLN A 142 3.96 -16.63 14.90
N SER A 143 3.15 -16.06 15.79
CA SER A 143 1.79 -16.55 16.06
C SER A 143 0.88 -16.40 14.83
N ALA A 144 0.99 -15.29 14.10
CA ALA A 144 0.25 -15.07 12.86
C ALA A 144 0.66 -16.07 11.75
N LEU A 145 1.95 -16.40 11.68
CA LEU A 145 2.47 -17.34 10.69
C LEU A 145 2.21 -18.81 11.05
N ASN A 146 2.16 -19.17 12.32
CA ASN A 146 1.85 -20.55 12.74
C ASN A 146 0.42 -20.99 12.36
N GLY A 147 -0.49 -20.05 12.15
CA GLY A 147 -1.86 -20.32 11.68
C GLY A 147 -1.98 -20.51 10.17
N LEU A 148 -0.88 -20.43 9.41
CA LEU A 148 -0.92 -20.60 7.96
C LEU A 148 -1.06 -22.07 7.57
N HIS A 149 -2.07 -22.34 6.76
CA HIS A 149 -2.24 -23.63 6.12
C HIS A 149 -1.37 -23.74 4.86
N ASP A 150 -0.81 -24.93 4.63
CA ASP A 150 -0.05 -25.25 3.42
C ASP A 150 -0.92 -25.04 2.17
N GLY A 151 -0.68 -23.96 1.43
CA GLY A 151 -1.40 -23.69 0.19
C GLY A 151 -1.57 -22.21 -0.16
N SER A 152 -1.26 -21.29 0.77
CA SER A 152 -1.25 -19.86 0.48
C SER A 152 -0.17 -19.52 -0.55
N GLN A 153 -0.58 -18.82 -1.59
CA GLN A 153 0.28 -18.35 -2.68
C GLN A 153 0.67 -16.89 -2.48
N VAL A 154 -0.25 -16.10 -1.92
CA VAL A 154 -0.02 -14.71 -1.57
C VAL A 154 -0.37 -14.49 -0.11
N LEU A 155 0.56 -13.94 0.65
CA LEU A 155 0.35 -13.52 2.03
C LEU A 155 0.21 -12.01 2.06
N LEU A 156 -0.99 -11.52 2.31
CA LEU A 156 -1.27 -10.09 2.39
C LEU A 156 -1.13 -9.65 3.85
N VAL A 157 -0.02 -9.00 4.18
CA VAL A 157 0.32 -8.56 5.53
C VAL A 157 -0.01 -7.08 5.66
N ASP A 158 -1.06 -6.75 6.40
CA ASP A 158 -1.37 -5.37 6.74
C ASP A 158 -0.35 -4.86 7.77
N LEU A 159 0.34 -3.77 7.43
CA LEU A 159 1.32 -3.12 8.29
C LEU A 159 0.66 -2.10 9.24
N PRO A 160 1.33 -1.74 10.36
CA PRO A 160 0.84 -0.71 11.28
C PRO A 160 0.52 0.60 10.55
N ARG A 161 -0.53 1.29 11.01
CA ARG A 161 -0.96 2.56 10.41
C ARG A 161 0.12 3.63 10.57
N THR A 162 0.23 4.49 9.57
CA THR A 162 1.19 5.61 9.55
C THR A 162 0.51 6.97 9.57
N VAL A 163 -0.81 7.00 9.45
CA VAL A 163 -1.63 8.21 9.62
C VAL A 163 -2.29 8.24 10.99
N GLY A 164 -2.34 9.43 11.60
CA GLY A 164 -2.97 9.62 12.92
C GLY A 164 -2.15 9.05 14.08
N VAL A 165 -0.87 8.75 13.85
CA VAL A 165 0.09 8.31 14.86
C VAL A 165 1.00 9.48 15.27
N GLU A 166 1.56 9.42 16.48
CA GLU A 166 2.43 10.48 17.01
C GLU A 166 3.68 10.70 16.16
N SER A 167 4.25 9.62 15.63
CA SER A 167 5.45 9.63 14.80
C SER A 167 5.29 8.68 13.61
N ARG A 168 5.08 9.25 12.41
CA ARG A 168 5.09 8.48 11.15
C ARG A 168 6.40 7.70 11.01
N PHE A 169 7.52 8.35 11.33
CA PHE A 169 8.85 7.73 11.27
C PHE A 169 8.94 6.44 12.10
N SER A 170 8.48 6.48 13.36
CA SER A 170 8.51 5.31 14.24
C SER A 170 7.58 4.19 13.75
N ALA A 171 6.42 4.55 13.18
CA ALA A 171 5.51 3.57 12.58
C ALA A 171 6.12 2.90 11.35
N LEU A 172 6.83 3.64 10.49
CA LEU A 172 7.55 3.07 9.34
C LEU A 172 8.69 2.15 9.78
N GLN A 173 9.44 2.52 10.82
CA GLN A 173 10.49 1.66 11.38
C GLN A 173 9.92 0.37 11.97
N GLN A 174 8.77 0.45 12.63
CA GLN A 174 8.07 -0.74 13.14
C GLN A 174 7.60 -1.62 11.98
N ALA A 175 7.05 -1.03 10.91
CA ALA A 175 6.66 -1.75 9.71
C ALA A 175 7.87 -2.46 9.06
N ASP A 176 9.01 -1.80 8.93
CA ASP A 176 10.26 -2.39 8.41
C ASP A 176 10.75 -3.57 9.26
N THR A 177 10.63 -3.46 10.58
CA THR A 177 10.98 -4.56 11.50
C THR A 177 10.01 -5.75 11.36
N ILE A 178 8.71 -5.49 11.15
CA ILE A 178 7.72 -6.53 10.89
C ILE A 178 7.99 -7.22 9.56
N MET A 179 8.33 -6.46 8.50
CA MET A 179 8.71 -7.00 7.20
C MET A 179 9.90 -7.94 7.32
N GLU A 180 10.96 -7.51 8.02
CA GLU A 180 12.14 -8.33 8.26
C GLU A 180 11.81 -9.63 8.99
N ALA A 181 11.09 -9.53 10.10
CA ALA A 181 10.73 -10.68 10.93
C ALA A 181 9.87 -11.69 10.14
N THR A 182 8.91 -11.18 9.36
CA THR A 182 8.02 -12.01 8.53
C THR A 182 8.80 -12.76 7.45
N MET A 183 9.65 -12.05 6.71
CA MET A 183 10.46 -12.65 5.65
C MET A 183 11.44 -13.69 6.21
N ARG A 184 12.11 -13.38 7.34
CA ARG A 184 13.02 -14.33 8.00
C ARG A 184 12.31 -15.60 8.47
N ALA A 185 11.12 -15.47 9.06
CA ALA A 185 10.34 -16.61 9.53
C ALA A 185 9.93 -17.52 8.36
N LEU A 186 9.49 -16.93 7.25
CA LEU A 186 9.06 -17.68 6.06
C LEU A 186 10.21 -18.32 5.28
N SER A 187 11.41 -17.71 5.26
CA SER A 187 12.58 -18.24 4.54
C SER A 187 13.02 -19.62 5.01
N SER A 188 12.63 -20.02 6.23
CA SER A 188 12.89 -21.35 6.76
C SER A 188 12.10 -22.47 6.09
N GLY A 189 11.03 -22.14 5.35
CA GLY A 189 10.08 -23.09 4.75
C GLY A 189 10.47 -23.66 3.38
N GLY A 190 11.65 -23.34 2.83
CA GLY A 190 12.19 -23.94 1.60
C GLY A 190 11.52 -23.56 0.27
N LYS A 191 10.41 -22.82 0.29
CA LYS A 191 9.82 -22.22 -0.92
C LYS A 191 10.56 -20.94 -1.30
N LYS A 192 10.58 -20.63 -2.61
CA LYS A 192 11.04 -19.31 -3.07
C LYS A 192 10.09 -18.24 -2.54
N LEU A 193 10.67 -17.16 -2.04
CA LEU A 193 9.92 -16.02 -1.53
C LEU A 193 10.17 -14.80 -2.40
N PHE A 194 9.11 -14.05 -2.64
CA PHE A 194 9.20 -12.71 -3.19
C PHE A 194 8.52 -11.77 -2.20
N GLY A 195 9.21 -10.71 -1.83
CA GLY A 195 8.59 -9.61 -1.11
C GLY A 195 7.90 -8.67 -2.09
N LEU A 196 6.75 -8.16 -1.68
CA LEU A 196 6.03 -7.10 -2.37
C LEU A 196 5.66 -6.05 -1.32
N TYR A 197 6.06 -4.80 -1.51
CA TYR A 197 5.69 -3.69 -0.64
C TYR A 197 4.87 -2.68 -1.43
N THR A 198 3.68 -2.35 -0.93
CA THR A 198 2.74 -1.44 -1.59
C THR A 198 1.81 -0.74 -0.60
N GLY A 199 0.99 0.19 -1.09
CA GLY A 199 0.04 0.96 -0.30
C GLY A 199 -1.41 0.60 -0.55
N ARG A 200 -2.31 1.00 0.35
CA ARG A 200 -3.74 1.13 0.06
C ARG A 200 -4.07 2.45 -0.62
N ASP A 201 -3.31 3.48 -0.28
CA ASP A 201 -3.54 4.83 -0.76
C ASP A 201 -2.24 5.64 -0.74
N LEU A 202 -2.19 6.75 -1.47
CA LEU A 202 -1.03 7.64 -1.52
C LEU A 202 -0.86 8.37 -0.20
N ALA A 203 0.38 8.42 0.30
CA ALA A 203 0.70 9.30 1.40
C ALA A 203 0.56 10.76 0.95
N PRO A 204 -0.03 11.64 1.78
CA PRO A 204 -0.07 13.06 1.47
C PRO A 204 1.37 13.57 1.30
N PRO A 205 1.62 14.52 0.36
CA PRO A 205 2.93 15.14 0.25
C PRO A 205 3.29 15.70 1.63
N VAL A 206 4.50 15.41 2.11
CA VAL A 206 4.98 15.91 3.40
C VAL A 206 5.08 17.43 3.28
N MET A 207 4.00 18.14 3.57
CA MET A 207 4.06 19.55 3.89
C MET A 207 4.81 19.65 5.20
N GLU A 208 6.11 19.86 5.08
CA GLU A 208 6.97 20.20 6.19
C GLU A 208 6.28 21.33 6.97
N ALA A 209 6.05 21.13 8.26
CA ALA A 209 5.45 22.12 9.16
C ALA A 209 6.30 23.40 9.33
N ALA A 210 7.25 23.66 8.43
CA ALA A 210 8.08 24.85 8.34
C ALA A 210 7.28 26.10 7.94
N HIS A 211 6.11 25.97 7.30
CA HIS A 211 5.34 27.13 6.86
C HIS A 211 4.54 27.85 7.97
N LEU A 212 4.26 27.19 9.10
CA LEU A 212 3.56 27.85 10.21
C LEU A 212 4.49 28.68 11.12
N SER A 213 5.81 28.45 11.05
CA SER A 213 6.77 29.19 11.88
C SER A 213 7.42 30.38 11.16
N ARG A 214 7.44 30.39 9.82
CA ARG A 214 7.98 31.52 9.03
C ARG A 214 7.00 32.69 8.84
N SER A 215 5.69 32.43 8.90
CA SER A 215 4.66 33.45 8.65
C SER A 215 4.42 34.40 9.84
N ARG A 216 4.88 34.07 11.05
CA ARG A 216 4.67 34.92 12.25
C ARG A 216 5.73 35.99 12.53
N ARG A 217 6.86 36.02 11.81
CA ARG A 217 7.93 37.01 12.08
C ARG A 217 7.87 38.28 11.21
N HIS A 218 6.91 38.39 10.29
CA HIS A 218 6.79 39.56 9.41
C HIS A 218 5.58 40.47 9.69
N LEU A 219 4.81 40.22 10.75
CA LEU A 219 3.62 41.03 11.09
C LEU A 219 3.78 41.90 12.35
N LEU A 220 5.00 42.33 12.69
CA LEU A 220 5.25 43.26 13.80
C LEU A 220 6.18 44.43 13.47
N ALA A 221 6.26 44.83 12.20
CA ALA A 221 6.95 46.06 11.81
C ALA A 221 6.06 46.88 10.89
N VAL A 222 5.11 47.62 11.45
CA VAL A 222 4.73 49.00 11.08
C VAL A 222 3.71 49.47 12.12
N THR A 223 4.14 50.29 13.09
CA THR A 223 3.38 51.48 13.50
C THR A 223 4.30 52.37 14.34
N GLU A 224 4.79 53.46 13.75
CA GLU A 224 4.82 54.81 14.34
C GLU A 224 5.58 55.77 13.41
N ALA A 225 4.81 56.50 12.62
CA ALA A 225 4.98 57.93 12.40
C ALA A 225 3.57 58.52 12.67
N PRO A 226 3.39 59.72 13.24
CA PRO A 226 4.13 60.94 12.88
C PRO A 226 4.41 61.95 14.02
N SER A 227 5.41 62.81 13.81
CA SER A 227 5.32 64.28 13.89
C SER A 227 6.63 64.92 13.45
#